data_AF-A0A1S1HDF2-F1
#
_entry.id   AF-A0A1S1HDF2-F1
#
_cell.length_a   1.000
_cell.length_b   1.000
_cell.length_c   1.000
_cell.angle_alpha   90.00
_cell.angle_beta   90.00
_cell.angle_gamma   90.00
#
_symmetry.space_group_name_H-M   'P 1'
#
loop_
_entity.id
_entity.type
_entity.pdbx_description
1 polymer ?
#
loop_
_entity_poly.entity_id
_entity_poly.type
_entity_poly.pdbx_seq_one_letter_code
_entity_poly.pdbx_strand_id
1 'polypeptide(L)'
;MGGINSGRRRSVYRGAVEQYPAIDLRVLKRAGLLRPGECTYDTLRWRNQAPEALSVRIFINLSDTGDASMRIIDPLGAGTISQRVAIECIPCPYGGVRCYLLCPIDGRRCEQLFLVDGMFASRKAHRLAYAVQSDDELSRAQRKASKLQRQVEGDARYARPRGRNRWAMVQRLKAAKIDARMIYRERLRGLVNDIS
;
A
#
# COMPACT_ATOMS: atom_id res chain seq x y z
N MET A 1 -34.22 32.13 10.53
CA MET A 1 -34.98 30.89 10.77
C MET A 1 -34.78 29.96 9.58
N GLY A 2 -34.41 28.69 9.82
CA GLY A 2 -34.06 27.70 8.79
C GLY A 2 -32.67 27.09 9.04
N GLY A 3 -32.56 26.25 10.07
CA GLY A 3 -31.29 25.70 10.57
C GLY A 3 -30.69 24.64 9.65
N ILE A 4 -29.40 24.78 9.36
CA ILE A 4 -28.58 23.83 8.61
C ILE A 4 -28.13 22.75 9.58
N ASN A 5 -28.95 21.72 9.76
CA ASN A 5 -28.60 20.52 10.52
C ASN A 5 -29.13 19.25 9.83
N SER A 6 -28.84 19.10 8.54
CA SER A 6 -29.19 17.90 7.77
C SER A 6 -27.98 16.99 7.56
N GLY A 7 -27.66 16.22 8.61
CA GLY A 7 -27.14 14.86 8.51
C GLY A 7 -25.71 14.68 7.98
N ARG A 8 -24.70 14.98 8.79
CA ARG A 8 -23.32 14.54 8.51
C ARG A 8 -23.18 13.07 8.92
N ARG A 9 -23.23 12.14 7.97
CA ARG A 9 -22.95 10.71 8.23
C ARG A 9 -21.52 10.61 8.75
N ARG A 10 -21.32 10.09 9.97
CA ARG A 10 -19.99 9.75 10.51
C ARG A 10 -19.24 8.96 9.45
N SER A 11 -18.04 9.41 9.06
CA SER A 11 -17.20 8.64 8.15
C SER A 11 -16.86 7.31 8.82
N VAL A 12 -17.48 6.22 8.35
CA VAL A 12 -17.27 4.85 8.85
C VAL A 12 -15.85 4.35 8.52
N TYR A 13 -15.12 5.05 7.65
CA TYR A 13 -13.88 4.57 7.03
C TYR A 13 -12.64 5.41 7.41
N ARG A 14 -11.49 4.76 7.62
CA ARG A 14 -10.21 5.37 8.05
C ARG A 14 -9.44 6.09 6.94
N GLY A 15 -9.78 5.84 5.69
CA GLY A 15 -9.06 6.32 4.51
C GLY A 15 -9.29 5.40 3.31
N ALA A 16 -8.68 5.71 2.18
CA ALA A 16 -8.78 4.89 0.98
C ALA A 16 -7.59 3.93 0.86
N VAL A 17 -7.84 2.74 0.30
CA VAL A 17 -6.85 1.66 0.16
C VAL A 17 -5.56 2.09 -0.55
N GLU A 18 -5.64 3.02 -1.50
CA GLU A 18 -4.54 3.49 -2.34
C GLU A 18 -3.44 4.20 -1.54
N GLN A 19 -3.76 4.71 -0.35
CA GLN A 19 -2.83 5.39 0.53
C GLN A 19 -1.98 4.45 1.37
N TYR A 20 -2.32 3.16 1.43
CA TYR A 20 -1.69 2.22 2.34
C TYR A 20 -0.84 1.20 1.58
N PRO A 21 0.34 0.83 2.10
CA PRO A 21 1.10 -0.31 1.62
C PRO A 21 0.24 -1.56 1.59
N ALA A 22 0.18 -2.19 0.41
CA ALA A 22 -0.66 -3.35 0.19
C ALA A 22 0.17 -4.53 -0.32
N ILE A 23 -0.10 -5.71 0.26
CA ILE A 23 0.31 -7.00 -0.29
C ILE A 23 -0.88 -7.54 -1.09
N ASP A 24 -0.68 -7.79 -2.37
CA ASP A 24 -1.71 -8.30 -3.28
C ASP A 24 -1.31 -9.67 -3.80
N LEU A 25 -2.14 -10.68 -3.51
CA LEU A 25 -1.92 -12.06 -3.87
C LEU A 25 -1.78 -12.26 -5.39
N ARG A 26 -2.43 -11.42 -6.20
CA ARG A 26 -2.34 -11.46 -7.67
C ARG A 26 -0.99 -10.93 -8.17
N VAL A 27 -0.39 -9.99 -7.45
CA VAL A 27 0.98 -9.53 -7.73
C VAL A 27 1.96 -10.63 -7.37
N LEU A 28 1.80 -11.25 -6.20
CA LEU A 28 2.64 -12.39 -5.77
C LEU A 28 2.54 -13.58 -6.74
N LYS A 29 1.33 -13.89 -7.22
CA LYS A 29 1.10 -14.93 -8.22
C LYS A 29 1.84 -14.64 -9.53
N ARG A 30 1.74 -13.41 -10.05
CA ARG A 30 2.42 -12.99 -11.29
C ARG A 30 3.94 -12.96 -11.16
N ALA A 31 4.45 -12.68 -9.96
CA ALA A 31 5.87 -12.79 -9.65
C ALA A 31 6.35 -14.24 -9.48
N GLY A 32 5.46 -15.24 -9.57
CA GLY A 32 5.81 -16.65 -9.46
C GLY A 32 6.12 -17.09 -8.03
N LEU A 33 5.64 -16.37 -7.00
CA LEU A 33 5.90 -16.68 -5.60
C LEU A 33 4.90 -17.68 -5.00
N LEU A 34 3.74 -17.87 -5.62
CA LEU A 34 2.73 -18.84 -5.16
C LEU A 34 2.90 -20.17 -5.89
N ARG A 35 3.87 -20.96 -5.45
CA ARG A 35 4.19 -22.28 -6.00
C ARG A 35 3.78 -23.39 -5.02
N PRO A 36 2.76 -24.20 -5.33
CA PRO A 36 2.38 -25.34 -4.48
C PRO A 36 3.57 -26.29 -4.28
N GLY A 37 3.76 -26.78 -3.06
CA GLY A 37 4.87 -27.66 -2.69
C GLY A 37 6.18 -26.94 -2.34
N GLU A 38 6.28 -25.63 -2.57
CA GLU A 38 7.53 -24.88 -2.38
C GLU A 38 7.43 -23.82 -1.28
N CYS A 39 8.60 -23.48 -0.71
CA CYS A 39 8.81 -22.26 0.05
C CYS A 39 9.44 -21.21 -0.87
N THR A 40 8.86 -20.02 -0.93
CA THR A 40 9.40 -18.88 -1.67
C THR A 40 9.59 -17.68 -0.75
N TYR A 41 10.40 -16.71 -1.17
CA TYR A 41 10.59 -15.48 -0.44
C TYR A 41 10.86 -14.32 -1.40
N ASP A 42 10.55 -13.10 -0.98
CA ASP A 42 10.89 -11.88 -1.72
C ASP A 42 10.91 -10.67 -0.77
N THR A 43 11.38 -9.53 -1.25
CA THR A 43 11.33 -8.25 -0.56
C THR A 43 10.42 -7.27 -1.29
N LEU A 44 9.29 -6.94 -0.67
CA LEU A 44 8.36 -5.93 -1.17
C LEU A 44 8.83 -4.54 -0.75
N ARG A 45 8.68 -3.56 -1.64
CA ARG A 45 9.07 -2.17 -1.39
C ARG A 45 8.00 -1.21 -1.89
N TRP A 46 7.55 -0.30 -1.03
CA TRP A 46 6.62 0.77 -1.36
C TRP A 46 7.34 2.12 -1.29
N ARG A 47 7.54 2.75 -2.45
CA ARG A 47 8.23 4.04 -2.54
C ARG A 47 7.28 5.24 -2.69
N ASN A 48 6.00 5.00 -2.95
CA ASN A 48 5.07 6.04 -3.39
C ASN A 48 3.99 6.41 -2.36
N GLN A 49 3.89 5.67 -1.24
CA GLN A 49 2.78 5.77 -0.29
C GLN A 49 3.16 6.40 1.06
N ALA A 50 4.46 6.53 1.37
CA ALA A 50 4.98 7.24 2.53
C ALA A 50 6.20 8.11 2.15
N PRO A 51 6.56 9.14 2.94
CA PRO A 51 7.77 9.94 2.70
C PRO A 51 9.06 9.12 2.74
N GLU A 52 9.04 8.01 3.45
CA GLU A 52 10.13 7.03 3.55
C GLU A 52 9.74 5.75 2.81
N ALA A 53 10.70 5.12 2.14
CA ALA A 53 10.46 3.87 1.44
C ALA A 53 10.26 2.74 2.46
N LEU A 54 9.04 2.23 2.58
CA LEU A 54 8.78 1.03 3.36
C LEU A 54 9.28 -0.20 2.60
N SER A 55 9.97 -1.10 3.29
CA SER A 55 10.31 -2.43 2.76
C SER A 55 9.96 -3.50 3.77
N VAL A 56 9.42 -4.63 3.30
CA VAL A 56 9.24 -5.84 4.12
C VAL A 56 9.74 -7.06 3.35
N ARG A 57 10.29 -8.03 4.07
CA ARG A 57 10.60 -9.35 3.53
C ARG A 57 9.41 -10.26 3.78
N ILE A 58 9.02 -11.01 2.76
CA ILE A 58 7.98 -12.02 2.83
C ILE A 58 8.59 -13.40 2.65
N PHE A 59 8.11 -14.37 3.42
CA PHE A 59 8.41 -15.79 3.27
C PHE A 59 7.08 -16.50 3.13
N ILE A 60 6.85 -17.15 2.01
CA ILE A 60 5.61 -17.86 1.69
C ILE A 60 5.93 -19.35 1.74
N ASN A 61 5.27 -20.08 2.62
CA ASN A 61 5.36 -21.52 2.72
C ASN A 61 4.06 -22.12 2.15
N LEU A 62 4.17 -22.81 1.01
CA LEU A 62 3.10 -23.63 0.42
C LEU A 62 3.53 -25.10 0.31
N SER A 63 4.55 -25.53 1.06
CA SER A 63 5.01 -26.92 1.07
C SER A 63 3.94 -27.89 1.58
N ASP A 64 3.12 -27.44 2.52
CA ASP A 64 1.88 -28.09 2.92
C ASP A 64 0.72 -27.12 2.70
N THR A 65 -0.22 -27.49 1.83
CA THR A 65 -1.42 -26.69 1.56
C THR A 65 -2.37 -26.60 2.76
N GLY A 66 -2.26 -27.51 3.74
CA GLY A 66 -3.04 -27.51 4.98
C GLY A 66 -2.53 -26.52 6.05
N ASP A 67 -1.23 -26.20 6.05
CA ASP A 67 -0.62 -25.17 6.92
C ASP A 67 0.08 -24.05 6.10
N ALA A 68 -0.47 -23.77 4.92
CA ALA A 68 0.06 -22.74 4.05
C ALA A 68 0.05 -21.37 4.76
N SER A 69 1.15 -20.63 4.68
CA SER A 69 1.28 -19.36 5.40
C SER A 69 2.31 -18.42 4.79
N MET A 70 2.17 -17.13 5.11
CA MET A 70 3.12 -16.08 4.78
C MET A 70 3.61 -15.39 6.04
N ARG A 71 4.92 -15.33 6.24
CA ARG A 71 5.56 -14.50 7.26
C ARG A 71 6.00 -13.19 6.64
N ILE A 72 5.68 -12.09 7.30
CA ILE A 72 6.04 -10.71 6.91
C ILE A 72 6.95 -10.17 7.99
N ILE A 73 8.14 -9.73 7.60
CA ILE A 73 9.19 -9.29 8.52
C ILE A 73 9.79 -7.98 8.01
N ASP A 74 9.97 -7.00 8.90
CA ASP A 74 10.76 -5.82 8.60
C ASP A 74 12.27 -6.19 8.46
N PRO A 75 12.90 -5.97 7.29
CA PRO A 75 14.31 -6.27 7.07
C PRO A 75 15.27 -5.43 7.92
N LEU A 76 14.84 -4.29 8.47
CA LEU A 76 15.68 -3.44 9.32
C LEU A 76 15.69 -3.90 10.79
N GLY A 77 14.90 -4.92 11.14
CA GLY A 77 15.00 -5.60 12.44
C GLY A 77 14.57 -4.77 13.66
N ALA A 78 14.06 -3.54 13.47
CA ALA A 78 13.59 -2.68 14.56
C ALA A 78 12.27 -3.16 15.22
N GLY A 79 11.82 -4.38 14.92
CA GLY A 79 10.68 -5.02 15.59
C GLY A 79 9.31 -4.45 15.24
N THR A 80 9.20 -3.53 14.27
CA THR A 80 7.92 -2.85 14.00
C THR A 80 6.91 -3.75 13.28
N ILE A 81 7.36 -4.69 12.44
CA ILE A 81 6.47 -5.61 11.71
C ILE A 81 7.05 -7.03 11.75
N SER A 82 6.40 -7.90 12.52
CA SER A 82 6.61 -9.36 12.49
C SER A 82 5.24 -10.02 12.56
N GLN A 83 4.81 -10.61 11.45
CA GLN A 83 3.43 -11.06 11.31
C GLN A 83 3.36 -12.37 10.51
N ARG A 84 2.58 -13.34 11.01
CA ARG A 84 2.18 -14.52 10.24
C ARG A 84 0.76 -14.31 9.72
N VAL A 85 0.55 -14.65 8.46
CA VAL A 85 -0.74 -14.62 7.76
C VAL A 85 -0.99 -16.03 7.22
N ALA A 86 -2.11 -16.65 7.57
CA ALA A 86 -2.46 -17.94 6.99
C ALA A 86 -2.87 -17.78 5.52
N ILE A 87 -2.53 -18.77 4.71
CA ILE A 87 -2.92 -18.87 3.31
C ILE A 87 -3.81 -20.09 3.19
N GLU A 88 -4.95 -19.93 2.56
CA GLU A 88 -5.82 -21.05 2.25
C GLU A 88 -5.71 -21.40 0.78
N CYS A 89 -5.43 -22.67 0.49
CA CYS A 89 -5.25 -23.20 -0.84
C CYS A 89 -6.43 -24.10 -1.21
N ILE A 90 -7.19 -23.71 -2.24
CA ILE A 90 -8.37 -24.45 -2.71
C ILE A 90 -8.05 -25.05 -4.10
N PRO A 91 -8.12 -26.38 -4.27
CA PRO A 91 -8.00 -27.02 -5.58
C PRO A 91 -9.06 -26.50 -6.56
N CYS A 92 -8.66 -26.26 -7.81
CA CYS A 92 -9.58 -25.86 -8.87
C CYS A 92 -10.02 -27.08 -9.69
N PRO A 93 -11.30 -27.19 -10.11
CA PRO A 93 -11.80 -28.32 -10.90
C PRO A 93 -11.04 -28.55 -12.22
N TYR A 94 -10.54 -27.48 -12.84
CA TYR A 94 -9.81 -27.53 -14.11
C TYR A 94 -8.28 -27.58 -13.94
N GLY A 95 -7.81 -27.99 -12.76
CA GLY A 95 -6.40 -28.04 -12.41
C GLY A 95 -5.88 -26.75 -11.77
N GLY A 96 -4.80 -26.89 -11.00
CA GLY A 96 -4.18 -25.81 -10.24
C GLY A 96 -4.85 -25.53 -8.90
N VAL A 97 -4.33 -24.51 -8.21
CA VAL A 97 -4.75 -24.13 -6.85
C VAL A 97 -5.05 -22.64 -6.81
N ARG A 98 -6.16 -22.26 -6.17
CA ARG A 98 -6.49 -20.87 -5.85
C ARG A 98 -6.14 -20.60 -4.40
N CYS A 99 -5.24 -19.65 -4.19
CA CYS A 99 -4.83 -19.23 -2.85
C CYS A 99 -5.58 -17.97 -2.41
N TYR A 100 -5.91 -17.90 -1.12
CA TYR A 100 -6.45 -16.71 -0.45
C TYR A 100 -5.63 -16.40 0.79
N LEU A 101 -5.44 -15.12 1.10
CA LEU A 101 -4.93 -14.69 2.40
C LEU A 101 -6.08 -14.74 3.40
N LEU A 102 -5.84 -15.28 4.59
CA LEU A 102 -6.77 -15.15 5.71
C LEU A 102 -6.41 -13.90 6.50
N CYS A 103 -7.38 -13.00 6.64
CA CYS A 103 -7.15 -11.79 7.41
C CYS A 103 -6.84 -12.16 8.87
N PRO A 104 -5.75 -11.63 9.45
CA PRO A 104 -5.40 -11.94 10.84
C PRO A 104 -6.38 -11.41 11.88
N ILE A 105 -7.19 -10.41 11.53
CA ILE A 105 -8.12 -9.77 12.46
C ILE A 105 -9.49 -10.45 12.43
N ASP A 106 -10.03 -10.72 11.23
CA ASP A 106 -11.40 -11.23 11.08
C ASP A 106 -11.48 -12.63 10.44
N GLY A 107 -10.35 -13.25 10.14
CA GLY A 107 -10.27 -14.60 9.57
C GLY A 107 -10.79 -14.73 8.14
N ARG A 108 -11.28 -13.65 7.52
CA ARG A 108 -11.93 -13.74 6.22
C ARG A 108 -10.91 -13.89 5.09
N ARG A 109 -11.29 -14.68 4.09
CA ARG A 109 -10.58 -14.78 2.81
C ARG A 109 -10.49 -13.40 2.16
N CYS A 110 -9.29 -13.03 1.75
CA CYS A 110 -9.02 -11.80 1.02
C CYS A 110 -7.85 -11.99 0.05
N GLU A 111 -7.82 -11.19 -1.00
CA GLU A 111 -6.71 -11.19 -1.97
C GLU A 111 -5.68 -10.10 -1.65
N GLN A 112 -6.01 -9.18 -0.73
CA GLN A 112 -5.20 -8.02 -0.39
C GLN A 112 -5.17 -7.78 1.12
N LEU A 113 -3.99 -7.46 1.62
CA LEU A 113 -3.78 -6.95 2.98
C LEU A 113 -3.14 -5.58 2.93
N PHE A 114 -3.63 -4.66 3.75
CA PHE A 114 -3.17 -3.28 3.86
C PHE A 114 -2.49 -3.07 5.19
N LEU A 115 -1.34 -2.40 5.18
CA LEU A 115 -0.63 -1.98 6.38
C LEU A 115 -1.28 -0.73 6.94
N VAL A 116 -1.88 -0.84 8.11
CA VAL A 116 -2.40 0.29 8.91
C VAL A 116 -1.92 0.08 10.33
N ASP A 117 -1.34 1.13 10.93
CA ASP A 117 -0.84 1.13 12.31
C ASP A 117 0.09 -0.05 12.64
N GLY A 118 0.96 -0.44 11.69
CA GLY A 118 1.94 -1.52 11.88
C GLY A 118 1.43 -2.94 11.60
N MET A 119 0.15 -3.11 11.26
CA MET A 119 -0.46 -4.42 11.02
C MET A 119 -1.03 -4.56 9.60
N PHE A 120 -0.70 -5.66 8.92
CA PHE A 120 -1.33 -6.03 7.64
C PHE A 120 -2.68 -6.73 7.88
N ALA A 121 -3.78 -6.11 7.49
CA ALA A 121 -5.11 -6.73 7.58
C ALA A 121 -5.99 -6.40 6.36
N SER A 122 -7.17 -7.03 6.28
CA SER A 122 -8.08 -6.83 5.17
C SER A 122 -8.62 -5.40 5.15
N ARG A 123 -9.06 -4.95 3.97
CA ARG A 123 -9.76 -3.66 3.79
C ARG A 123 -10.88 -3.46 4.81
N LYS A 124 -11.69 -4.50 5.04
CA LYS A 124 -12.86 -4.44 5.93
C LYS A 124 -12.44 -4.33 7.39
N ALA A 125 -11.45 -5.12 7.83
CA ALA A 125 -10.91 -5.06 9.18
C ALA A 125 -10.38 -3.65 9.52
N HIS A 126 -9.66 -3.06 8.57
CA HIS A 126 -9.13 -1.69 8.70
C HIS A 126 -10.14 -0.59 8.37
N ARG A 127 -11.40 -0.94 8.04
CA ARG A 127 -12.44 0.00 7.60
C ARG A 127 -11.91 0.97 6.55
N LEU A 128 -11.26 0.45 5.50
CA LEU A 128 -10.78 1.26 4.39
C LEU A 128 -11.85 1.36 3.30
N ALA A 129 -12.02 2.56 2.75
CA ALA A 129 -12.81 2.81 1.55
C ALA A 129 -11.96 2.59 0.28
N TYR A 130 -12.60 2.60 -0.88
CA TYR A 130 -11.88 2.85 -2.13
C TYR A 130 -11.80 4.35 -2.38
N ALA A 131 -10.77 4.78 -3.11
CA ALA A 131 -10.63 6.17 -3.52
C ALA A 131 -11.88 6.70 -4.21
N VAL A 132 -12.41 7.82 -3.73
CA VAL A 132 -13.35 8.70 -4.45
C VAL A 132 -12.53 9.87 -5.01
N GLN A 133 -12.98 10.51 -6.10
CA GLN A 133 -12.29 11.49 -6.97
C GLN A 133 -11.19 12.41 -6.35
N SER A 134 -11.26 12.83 -5.08
CA SER A 134 -10.18 13.57 -4.41
C SER A 134 -8.87 12.77 -4.22
N ASP A 135 -8.94 11.44 -4.16
CA ASP A 135 -7.75 10.56 -4.17
C ASP A 135 -7.02 10.60 -5.50
N ASP A 136 -7.74 10.88 -6.59
CA ASP A 136 -7.11 11.09 -7.90
C ASP A 136 -6.23 12.35 -7.86
N GLU A 137 -6.62 13.40 -7.12
CA GLU A 137 -5.77 14.59 -6.93
C GLU A 137 -4.49 14.27 -6.17
N LEU A 138 -4.57 13.58 -5.04
CA LEU A 138 -3.39 13.17 -4.27
C LEU A 138 -2.50 12.22 -5.10
N SER A 139 -3.11 11.23 -5.77
CA SER A 139 -2.40 10.29 -6.63
C SER A 139 -1.72 11.00 -7.81
N ARG A 140 -2.39 11.97 -8.44
CA ARG A 140 -1.81 12.81 -9.50
C ARG A 140 -0.64 13.65 -8.98
N ALA A 141 -0.78 14.27 -7.81
CA ALA A 141 0.27 15.05 -7.17
C ALA A 141 1.50 14.18 -6.84
N GLN A 142 1.29 12.99 -6.28
CA GLN A 142 2.35 12.02 -6.00
C GLN A 142 3.05 11.55 -7.30
N ARG A 143 2.28 11.17 -8.33
CA ARG A 143 2.82 10.76 -9.64
C ARG A 143 3.67 11.89 -10.27
N LYS A 144 3.24 13.15 -10.15
CA LYS A 144 4.00 14.32 -10.61
C LYS A 144 5.33 14.45 -9.87
N ALA A 145 5.33 14.32 -8.54
CA ALA A 145 6.54 14.36 -7.73
C ALA A 145 7.50 13.20 -8.08
N SER A 146 7.01 11.97 -8.22
CA SER A 146 7.82 10.81 -8.60
C SER A 146 8.41 10.95 -10.01
N LYS A 147 7.64 11.47 -10.97
CA LYS A 147 8.14 11.75 -12.33
C LYS A 147 9.29 12.76 -12.31
N LEU A 148 9.12 13.87 -11.58
CA LEU A 148 10.16 14.89 -11.45
C LEU A 148 11.39 14.36 -10.71
N GLN A 149 11.20 13.49 -9.71
CA GLN A 149 12.31 12.85 -9.00
C GLN A 149 13.16 12.00 -9.95
N ARG A 150 12.51 11.14 -10.75
CA ARG A 150 13.18 10.33 -11.77
C ARG A 150 13.93 11.19 -12.79
N GLN A 151 13.35 12.32 -13.19
CA GLN A 151 14.02 13.26 -14.09
C GLN A 151 15.22 13.96 -13.44
N VAL A 152 15.18 14.26 -12.15
CA VAL A 152 16.29 14.92 -11.42
C VAL A 152 17.43 13.95 -11.10
N GLU A 153 17.10 12.74 -10.69
CA GLU A 153 18.07 11.68 -10.35
C GLU A 153 18.68 11.07 -11.61
N GLY A 154 17.89 10.95 -12.67
CA GLY A 154 18.21 10.23 -13.89
C GLY A 154 17.95 8.73 -13.74
N ASP A 155 17.50 8.10 -14.82
CA ASP A 155 17.30 6.65 -14.92
C ASP A 155 17.45 6.18 -16.39
N ALA A 156 17.12 4.93 -16.70
CA ALA A 156 17.20 4.38 -18.06
C ALA A 156 16.36 5.16 -19.09
N ARG A 157 15.39 5.97 -18.65
CA ARG A 157 14.47 6.75 -19.48
C ARG A 157 14.79 8.26 -19.47
N TYR A 158 15.49 8.76 -18.46
CA TYR A 158 15.83 10.17 -18.31
C TYR A 158 17.32 10.39 -18.01
N ALA A 159 18.01 11.13 -18.88
CA ALA A 159 19.37 11.55 -18.58
C ALA A 159 19.40 12.52 -17.38
N ARG A 160 20.38 12.35 -16.50
CA ARG A 160 20.52 13.19 -15.31
C ARG A 160 20.87 14.64 -15.71
N PRO A 161 20.01 15.64 -15.41
CA PRO A 161 20.24 17.03 -15.78
C PRO A 161 21.39 17.64 -14.96
N ARG A 162 22.08 18.62 -15.56
CA ARG A 162 23.25 19.32 -15.00
C ARG A 162 23.06 20.85 -15.00
N GLY A 163 23.89 21.54 -14.23
CA GLY A 163 23.96 23.01 -14.21
C GLY A 163 22.64 23.70 -13.81
N ARG A 164 22.37 24.85 -14.43
CA ARG A 164 21.20 25.70 -14.14
C ARG A 164 19.86 24.97 -14.35
N ASN A 165 19.79 24.08 -15.34
CA ASN A 165 18.61 23.25 -15.61
C ASN A 165 18.34 22.25 -14.47
N ARG A 166 19.38 21.65 -13.89
CA ARG A 166 19.24 20.78 -12.70
C ARG A 166 18.64 21.56 -11.53
N TRP A 167 19.14 22.76 -11.27
CA TRP A 167 18.65 23.59 -10.16
C TRP A 167 17.16 23.88 -10.31
N ALA A 168 16.72 24.32 -11.50
CA ALA A 168 15.31 24.59 -11.77
C ALA A 168 14.41 23.34 -11.60
N MET A 169 14.88 22.16 -12.04
CA MET A 169 14.14 20.91 -11.87
C MET A 169 14.08 20.44 -10.42
N VAL A 170 15.16 20.65 -9.64
CA VAL A 170 15.16 20.40 -8.19
C VAL A 170 14.15 21.29 -7.48
N GLN A 171 14.03 22.57 -7.85
CA GLN A 171 13.02 23.45 -7.26
C GLN A 171 11.59 23.00 -7.60
N ARG A 172 11.34 22.62 -8.86
CA ARG A 172 10.04 22.04 -9.28
C ARG A 172 9.71 20.75 -8.53
N LEU A 173 10.70 19.90 -8.29
CA LEU A 173 10.53 18.69 -7.47
C LEU A 173 10.16 19.03 -6.03
N LYS A 174 10.84 20.00 -5.41
CA LYS A 174 10.53 20.46 -4.05
C LYS A 174 9.10 20.98 -3.97
N ALA A 175 8.70 21.84 -4.90
CA ALA A 175 7.32 22.34 -4.97
C ALA A 175 6.30 21.20 -5.10
N ALA A 176 6.52 20.26 -6.05
CA ALA A 176 5.61 19.13 -6.22
C ALA A 176 5.53 18.22 -4.97
N LYS A 177 6.63 18.04 -4.23
CA LYS A 177 6.64 17.30 -2.97
C LYS A 177 5.88 18.05 -1.86
N ILE A 178 5.99 19.39 -1.83
CA ILE A 178 5.24 20.24 -0.90
C ILE A 178 3.75 20.16 -1.22
N ASP A 179 3.35 20.31 -2.48
CA ASP A 179 1.96 20.23 -2.93
C ASP A 179 1.34 18.88 -2.53
N ALA A 180 2.01 17.76 -2.85
CA ALA A 180 1.53 16.44 -2.47
C ALA A 180 1.41 16.29 -0.94
N ARG A 181 2.35 16.86 -0.18
CA ARG A 181 2.32 16.84 1.29
C ARG A 181 1.24 17.76 1.88
N MET A 182 0.93 18.87 1.23
CA MET A 182 -0.17 19.77 1.60
C MET A 182 -1.52 19.10 1.39
N ILE A 183 -1.76 18.56 0.19
CA ILE A 183 -2.98 17.82 -0.14
C ILE A 183 -3.16 16.64 0.84
N TYR A 184 -2.08 15.92 1.15
CA TYR A 184 -2.09 14.87 2.16
C TYR A 184 -2.43 15.38 3.56
N ARG A 185 -1.86 16.52 3.99
CA ARG A 185 -2.12 17.12 5.31
C ARG A 185 -3.52 17.69 5.45
N GLU A 186 -4.03 18.39 4.45
CA GLU A 186 -5.40 18.91 4.43
C GLU A 186 -6.41 17.78 4.51
N ARG A 187 -6.14 16.68 3.81
CA ARG A 187 -6.92 15.47 3.93
C ARG A 187 -6.87 14.87 5.33
N LEU A 188 -5.66 14.71 5.91
CA LEU A 188 -5.53 14.21 7.28
C LEU A 188 -6.28 15.09 8.29
N ARG A 189 -6.24 16.42 8.12
CA ARG A 189 -7.02 17.35 8.94
C ARG A 189 -8.52 17.16 8.76
N GLY A 190 -8.99 16.93 7.54
CA GLY A 190 -10.39 16.56 7.27
C GLY A 190 -10.81 15.26 7.96
N LEU A 191 -9.90 14.30 8.11
CA LEU A 191 -10.14 13.03 8.82
C LEU A 191 -10.10 13.18 10.35
N VAL A 192 -9.23 14.05 10.90
CA VAL A 192 -9.07 14.27 12.35
C VAL A 192 -10.18 15.17 12.92
N ASN A 193 -10.60 16.19 12.18
CA ASN A 193 -11.70 17.07 12.60
C ASN A 193 -13.09 16.39 12.56
N ASP A 194 -13.16 15.15 12.08
CA ASP A 194 -14.37 14.31 12.10
C ASP A 194 -14.41 13.38 13.35
N ILE A 195 -13.46 13.51 14.28
CA ILE A 195 -13.29 12.64 15.48
C ILE A 195 -13.51 13.40 16.82
N SER A 196 -13.68 14.72 16.82
CA SER A 196 -14.08 15.52 18.00
C SER A 196 -15.56 15.90 17.93
#